data_AF-A0A2V5SY74-F1
#
_entry.id   AF-A0A2V5SY74-F1
#
_cell.length_a   1.000
_cell.length_b   1.000
_cell.length_c   1.000
_cell.angle_alpha   90.00
_cell.angle_beta   90.00
_cell.angle_gamma   90.00
#
_symmetry.space_group_name_H-M   'P 1'
#
loop_
_entity.id
_entity.type
_entity.pdbx_description
1 polymer ?
#
loop_
_entity_poly.entity_id
_entity_poly.type
_entity_poly.pdbx_seq_one_letter_code
_entity_poly.pdbx_strand_id
1 'polypeptide(L)'
;MAHDVFISYSSEDKLAADALCAALEAARIRCWMAPRNVVPALSYSGQITRAIKASRVMVLIFSEHANVSAAVLAEVELAANARVHILNFRVDASPLGDDLLFYLQHRHWLDALTPPMELHHARLVQSILGLLALASSAEETQLTTATKHPATSTPALSALVPGEAGGAQPRKFTMFRVLLLVALGMGAITAILIWIAGRSSAPQPAPTFAPKPIAATTPLATPESSPRTLLVPGTYSKIQAAIDAARSGDTVKVAAGTYTGKLEFKDGINLIGAGMDQTLVRCGAAEGDLFTVRSCSAGVISDMGFEHTGENKTTNDYDLVWLDASAVKLLRCRIRHSGHVGIFCTAGDQSVVQDCEVSGCGFSGIIVRSGAKTTLLHNRCENNTDVGIGADGADTSPTLTRNEARGNTWAGIIFQKGAGGTAEANLCENNGEAGIQVTGEGTAPTLTRNEARGNTLSGIVFAGSAGGTAEANLCENNKESGIAALDLDTAPTLRDNRGEKNGVCGIFVGKGAKPIIEPGNNLAGRKFRGVYRER
;
A
#
# COMPACT_ATOMS: atom_id res chain seq x y z
N MET A 1 21.60 -1.32 30.42
CA MET A 1 21.49 -1.87 29.05
C MET A 1 20.73 -0.85 28.22
N ALA A 2 21.25 -0.40 27.08
CA ALA A 2 20.63 0.67 26.29
C ALA A 2 19.31 0.21 25.66
N HIS A 3 18.28 1.05 25.65
CA HIS A 3 17.02 0.80 24.93
C HIS A 3 17.13 1.39 23.52
N ASP A 4 16.40 0.83 22.56
CA ASP A 4 16.50 1.27 21.16
C ASP A 4 15.57 2.46 20.89
N VAL A 5 14.38 2.44 21.53
CA VAL A 5 13.34 3.45 21.39
C VAL A 5 12.90 4.00 22.74
N PHE A 6 12.77 5.32 22.83
CA PHE A 6 12.06 6.00 23.89
C PHE A 6 10.66 6.40 23.41
N ILE A 7 9.60 6.02 24.13
CA ILE A 7 8.23 6.43 23.80
C ILE A 7 7.85 7.58 24.74
N SER A 8 7.67 8.77 24.15
CA SER A 8 7.19 9.97 24.87
C SER A 8 5.71 10.15 24.60
N TYR A 9 4.91 10.29 25.65
CA TYR A 9 3.45 10.35 25.59
C TYR A 9 2.89 11.06 26.83
N SER A 10 1.67 11.61 26.74
CA SER A 10 0.97 12.10 27.93
C SER A 10 0.42 10.94 28.75
N SER A 11 0.31 11.07 30.09
CA SER A 11 -0.30 10.02 30.92
C SER A 11 -1.73 9.65 30.49
N GLU A 12 -2.43 10.59 29.86
CA GLU A 12 -3.78 10.39 29.29
C GLU A 12 -3.78 9.49 28.04
N ASP A 13 -2.66 9.41 27.31
CA ASP A 13 -2.51 8.61 26.08
C ASP A 13 -1.94 7.21 26.34
N LYS A 14 -2.02 6.73 27.58
CA LYS A 14 -1.37 5.48 28.01
C LYS A 14 -1.79 4.27 27.19
N LEU A 15 -3.06 4.19 26.78
CA LEU A 15 -3.54 3.07 25.96
C LEU A 15 -2.85 3.03 24.58
N ALA A 16 -2.66 4.19 23.95
CA ALA A 16 -1.93 4.29 22.68
C ALA A 16 -0.45 3.94 22.88
N ALA A 17 0.15 4.39 23.99
CA ALA A 17 1.54 4.06 24.34
C ALA A 17 1.76 2.57 24.59
N ASP A 18 0.85 1.92 25.33
CA ASP A 18 0.91 0.49 25.62
C ASP A 18 0.76 -0.33 24.32
N ALA A 19 -0.18 0.04 23.45
CA ALA A 19 -0.39 -0.62 22.16
C ALA A 19 0.82 -0.47 21.22
N LEU A 20 1.36 0.74 21.12
CA LEU A 20 2.57 1.00 20.35
C LEU A 20 3.76 0.23 20.90
N CYS A 21 3.95 0.25 22.22
CA CYS A 21 5.05 -0.45 22.86
C CYS A 21 4.97 -1.96 22.60
N ALA A 22 3.77 -2.54 22.66
CA ALA A 22 3.56 -3.95 22.33
C ALA A 22 3.89 -4.26 20.86
N ALA A 23 3.50 -3.37 19.92
CA ALA A 23 3.82 -3.54 18.50
C ALA A 23 5.33 -3.46 18.21
N LEU A 24 6.04 -2.53 18.86
CA LEU A 24 7.49 -2.38 18.73
C LEU A 24 8.24 -3.58 19.35
N GLU A 25 7.80 -4.04 20.52
CA GLU A 25 8.41 -5.21 21.18
C GLU A 25 8.12 -6.52 20.43
N ALA A 26 6.95 -6.65 19.79
CA ALA A 26 6.66 -7.76 18.87
C ALA A 26 7.63 -7.79 17.68
N ALA A 27 8.13 -6.63 17.26
CA ALA A 27 9.19 -6.49 16.27
C ALA A 27 10.62 -6.59 16.86
N ARG A 28 10.76 -7.03 18.12
CA ARG A 28 12.01 -7.15 18.88
C ARG A 28 12.75 -5.83 19.12
N ILE A 29 12.05 -4.70 19.10
CA ILE A 29 12.61 -3.39 19.41
C ILE A 29 12.48 -3.12 20.91
N ARG A 30 13.59 -2.83 21.59
CA ARG A 30 13.57 -2.58 23.04
C ARG A 30 13.06 -1.18 23.31
N CYS A 31 11.89 -1.09 23.92
CA CYS A 31 11.26 0.16 24.26
C CYS A 31 11.58 0.57 25.70
N TRP A 32 11.59 1.87 25.94
CA TRP A 32 11.56 2.47 27.27
C TRP A 32 10.41 3.47 27.34
N MET A 33 9.56 3.34 28.34
CA MET A 33 8.53 4.32 28.65
C MET A 33 8.28 4.40 30.16
N ALA A 34 7.99 5.60 30.65
CA ALA A 34 7.59 5.80 32.05
C ALA A 34 6.08 5.66 32.18
N PRO A 35 5.54 5.05 33.27
CA PRO A 35 6.26 4.55 34.44
C PRO A 35 6.76 3.10 34.32
N ARG A 36 6.47 2.39 33.22
CA ARG A 36 6.75 0.95 33.05
C ARG A 36 8.20 0.55 33.38
N ASN A 37 9.16 1.35 32.95
CA ASN A 37 10.59 1.04 33.08
C ASN A 37 11.31 1.84 34.17
N VAL A 38 10.56 2.56 35.01
CA VAL A 38 11.11 3.33 36.13
C VAL A 38 11.38 2.40 37.30
N VAL A 39 12.63 2.35 37.75
CA VAL A 39 13.03 1.58 38.93
C VAL A 39 12.71 2.40 40.18
N PRO A 40 11.94 1.85 41.16
CA PRO A 40 11.69 2.51 42.43
C PRO A 40 12.99 2.85 43.18
N ALA A 41 12.96 3.91 44.00
CA ALA A 41 14.10 4.41 44.80
C ALA A 41 15.24 5.12 44.03
N LEU A 42 15.17 5.23 42.70
CA LEU A 42 16.08 6.06 41.90
C LEU A 42 15.40 7.35 41.43
N SER A 43 16.18 8.41 41.16
CA SER A 43 15.66 9.68 40.64
C SER A 43 14.82 9.48 39.37
N TYR A 44 13.55 9.89 39.43
CA TYR A 44 12.58 9.74 38.34
C TYR A 44 13.04 10.47 37.06
N SER A 45 13.35 11.76 37.18
CA SER A 45 13.86 12.59 36.07
C SER A 45 15.24 12.14 35.58
N GLY A 46 16.11 11.68 36.48
CA GLY A 46 17.42 11.15 36.12
C GLY A 46 17.34 9.85 35.31
N GLN A 47 16.35 9.00 35.57
CA GLN A 47 16.11 7.78 34.80
C GLN A 47 15.59 8.09 33.40
N ILE A 48 14.60 8.98 33.27
CA ILE A 48 14.09 9.47 31.98
C ILE A 48 15.22 10.08 31.15
N THR A 49 16.03 10.96 31.77
CA THR A 49 17.15 11.62 31.08
C THR A 49 18.16 10.62 30.51
N ARG A 50 18.52 9.60 31.30
CA ARG A 50 19.44 8.55 30.85
C ARG A 50 18.81 7.68 29.78
N ALA A 51 17.53 7.37 29.89
CA ALA A 51 16.81 6.56 28.92
C ALA A 51 16.71 7.27 27.56
N ILE A 52 16.38 8.57 27.53
CA ILE A 52 16.34 9.37 26.30
C ILE A 52 17.72 9.41 25.65
N LYS A 53 18.76 9.75 26.41
CA LYS A 53 20.13 9.84 25.88
C LYS A 53 20.70 8.50 25.41
N ALA A 54 20.25 7.39 25.99
CA ALA A 54 20.65 6.04 25.59
C ALA A 54 19.81 5.50 24.42
N SER A 55 18.68 6.14 24.10
CA SER A 55 17.80 5.75 23.01
C SER A 55 18.24 6.36 21.70
N ARG A 56 17.95 5.66 20.61
CA ARG A 56 18.40 6.05 19.28
C ARG A 56 17.31 6.73 18.48
N VAL A 57 16.06 6.38 18.81
CA VAL A 57 14.84 7.00 18.30
C VAL A 57 13.96 7.35 19.49
N MET A 58 13.34 8.51 19.42
CA MET A 58 12.21 8.89 20.25
C MET A 58 10.95 8.85 19.37
N VAL A 59 9.94 8.11 19.81
CA VAL A 59 8.61 8.19 19.22
C VAL A 59 7.77 9.08 20.11
N LEU A 60 7.31 10.20 19.55
CA LEU A 60 6.37 11.08 20.21
C LEU A 60 4.96 10.67 19.82
N ILE A 61 4.16 10.21 20.78
CA ILE A 61 2.71 10.07 20.59
C ILE A 61 2.11 11.46 20.71
N PHE A 62 1.70 12.01 19.57
CA PHE A 62 1.17 13.36 19.48
C PHE A 62 -0.35 13.36 19.59
N SER A 63 -0.84 14.11 20.59
CA SER A 63 -2.25 14.33 20.93
C SER A 63 -2.45 15.76 21.47
N GLU A 64 -3.70 16.16 21.67
CA GLU A 64 -4.05 17.37 22.44
C GLU A 64 -3.40 17.37 23.82
N HIS A 65 -3.34 16.21 24.47
CA HIS A 65 -2.78 16.06 25.81
C HIS A 65 -1.25 16.15 25.80
N ALA A 66 -0.59 15.63 24.77
CA ALA A 66 0.86 15.75 24.59
C ALA A 66 1.27 17.20 24.30
N ASN A 67 0.45 17.94 23.55
CA ASN A 67 0.64 19.36 23.23
C ASN A 67 0.80 20.25 24.45
N VAL A 68 0.06 19.98 25.53
CA VAL A 68 0.04 20.79 26.75
C VAL A 68 0.89 20.21 27.89
N SER A 69 1.56 19.07 27.65
CA SER A 69 2.33 18.38 28.68
C SER A 69 3.75 18.94 28.81
N ALA A 70 4.01 19.61 29.94
CA ALA A 70 5.35 20.09 30.28
C ALA A 70 6.39 18.97 30.35
N ALA A 71 5.98 17.76 30.73
CA ALA A 71 6.85 16.59 30.75
C ALA A 71 7.24 16.17 29.33
N VAL A 72 6.27 16.07 28.41
CA VAL A 72 6.52 15.70 27.00
C VAL A 72 7.41 16.75 26.34
N LEU A 73 7.14 18.04 26.55
CA LEU A 73 7.97 19.13 26.02
C LEU A 73 9.43 19.02 26.48
N ALA A 74 9.65 18.78 27.78
CA ALA A 74 11.00 18.60 28.33
C ALA A 74 11.72 17.37 27.74
N GLU A 75 10.99 16.29 27.47
CA GLU A 75 11.52 15.09 26.81
C GLU A 75 11.88 15.33 25.34
N VAL A 76 11.01 16.03 24.59
CA VAL A 76 11.25 16.45 23.20
C VAL A 76 12.46 17.36 23.10
N GLU A 77 12.58 18.36 23.99
CA GLU A 77 13.72 19.26 24.07
C GLU A 77 15.01 18.47 24.36
N LEU A 78 14.97 17.57 25.34
CA LEU A 78 16.14 16.76 25.70
C LEU A 78 16.56 15.85 24.54
N ALA A 79 15.61 15.22 23.85
CA ALA A 79 15.86 14.38 22.69
C ALA A 79 16.46 15.19 21.52
N ALA A 80 15.92 16.39 21.25
CA ALA A 80 16.42 17.29 20.23
C ALA A 80 17.87 17.72 20.53
N ASN A 81 18.16 18.07 21.78
CA ASN A 81 19.50 18.47 22.24
C ASN A 81 20.50 17.30 22.22
N ALA A 82 20.04 16.09 22.55
CA ALA A 82 20.83 14.86 22.48
C ALA A 82 20.98 14.30 21.05
N ARG A 83 20.39 14.96 20.04
CA ARG A 83 20.36 14.52 18.63
C ARG A 83 19.73 13.14 18.43
N VAL A 84 18.78 12.78 19.29
CA VAL A 84 17.95 11.58 19.11
C VAL A 84 16.96 11.84 17.97
N HIS A 85 16.74 10.87 17.09
CA HIS A 85 15.76 11.01 16.02
C HIS A 85 14.34 11.05 16.60
N ILE A 86 13.61 12.13 16.38
CA ILE A 86 12.22 12.27 16.84
C ILE A 86 11.27 11.93 15.69
N LEU A 87 10.42 10.94 15.90
CA LEU A 87 9.35 10.52 14.98
C LEU A 87 8.00 10.85 15.63
N ASN A 88 7.20 11.66 14.94
CA ASN A 88 5.87 12.07 15.41
C ASN A 88 4.81 11.06 14.96
N PHE A 89 4.16 10.42 15.92
CA PHE A 89 3.04 9.50 15.73
C PHE A 89 1.74 10.17 16.18
N ARG A 90 0.95 10.65 15.22
CA ARG A 90 -0.22 11.47 15.51
C ARG A 90 -1.45 10.63 15.79
N VAL A 91 -2.04 10.74 16.98
CA VAL A 91 -3.23 9.97 17.40
C VAL A 91 -4.53 10.78 17.43
N ASP A 92 -4.46 12.11 17.34
CA ASP A 92 -5.64 12.96 17.14
C ASP A 92 -5.38 14.17 16.21
N ALA A 93 -6.47 14.79 15.74
CA ALA A 93 -6.43 15.86 14.75
C ALA A 93 -6.05 17.24 15.33
N SER A 94 -5.58 17.31 16.58
CA SER A 94 -5.26 18.58 17.24
C SER A 94 -4.15 19.35 16.50
N PRO A 95 -4.23 20.68 16.42
CA PRO A 95 -3.17 21.49 15.81
C PRO A 95 -1.91 21.45 16.69
N LEU A 96 -0.74 21.63 16.08
CA LEU A 96 0.53 21.70 16.81
C LEU A 96 0.62 23.00 17.62
N GLY A 97 0.86 22.90 18.93
CA GLY A 97 1.06 24.07 19.80
C GLY A 97 2.41 24.76 19.55
N ASP A 98 2.50 26.06 19.85
CA ASP A 98 3.67 26.90 19.58
C ASP A 98 4.98 26.34 20.20
N ASP A 99 4.89 25.76 21.40
CA ASP A 99 6.06 25.22 22.12
C ASP A 99 6.65 23.98 21.43
N LEU A 100 5.81 23.09 20.91
CA LEU A 100 6.25 21.91 20.15
C LEU A 100 6.56 22.26 18.68
N LEU A 101 5.93 23.28 18.13
CA LEU A 101 6.17 23.78 16.77
C LEU A 101 7.65 24.08 16.55
N PHE A 102 8.30 24.75 17.51
CA PHE A 102 9.73 25.09 17.44
C PHE A 102 10.62 23.85 17.20
N TYR A 103 10.30 22.72 17.84
CA TYR A 103 11.09 21.50 17.74
C TYR A 103 10.65 20.55 16.61
N LEU A 104 9.41 20.66 16.13
CA LEU A 104 8.80 19.68 15.23
C LEU A 104 8.52 20.21 13.80
N GLN A 105 8.61 21.53 13.57
CA GLN A 105 8.34 22.21 12.28
C GLN A 105 9.02 21.60 11.04
N HIS A 106 10.20 20.99 11.21
CA HIS A 106 11.02 20.49 10.09
C HIS A 106 11.21 18.96 10.11
N ARG A 107 10.40 18.22 10.88
CA ARG A 107 10.56 16.77 11.08
C ARG A 107 9.41 15.97 10.46
N HIS A 108 9.69 14.73 10.05
CA HIS A 108 8.73 13.85 9.38
C HIS A 108 7.54 13.49 10.29
N TRP A 109 6.33 13.53 9.73
CA TRP A 109 5.07 13.16 10.37
C TRP A 109 4.62 11.78 9.90
N LEU A 110 4.09 10.97 10.82
CA LEU A 110 3.33 9.77 10.51
C LEU A 110 1.95 9.91 11.15
N ASP A 111 0.94 10.20 10.33
CA ASP A 111 -0.43 10.46 10.79
C ASP A 111 -1.19 9.14 10.97
N ALA A 112 -1.61 8.83 12.21
CA ALA A 112 -2.38 7.64 12.57
C ALA A 112 -3.84 7.99 12.94
N LEU A 113 -4.43 8.94 12.21
CA LEU A 113 -5.76 9.51 12.47
C LEU A 113 -6.92 8.68 11.94
N THR A 114 -6.64 7.64 11.14
CA THR A 114 -7.65 6.79 10.50
C THR A 114 -7.54 5.34 11.01
N PRO A 115 -8.57 4.75 11.62
CA PRO A 115 -8.56 3.32 11.95
C PRO A 115 -8.29 2.44 10.70
N PRO A 116 -7.70 1.23 10.84
CA PRO A 116 -7.31 0.57 12.08
C PRO A 116 -5.89 0.94 12.55
N MET A 117 -5.71 1.13 13.86
CA MET A 117 -4.43 1.52 14.48
C MET A 117 -3.30 0.48 14.24
N GLU A 118 -3.66 -0.78 14.04
CA GLU A 118 -2.75 -1.90 13.77
C GLU A 118 -1.97 -1.72 12.45
N LEU A 119 -2.58 -1.09 11.45
CA LEU A 119 -1.94 -0.80 10.16
C LEU A 119 -0.90 0.33 10.29
N HIS A 120 -1.22 1.34 11.12
CA HIS A 120 -0.31 2.45 11.42
C HIS A 120 0.85 1.99 12.30
N HIS A 121 0.62 1.06 13.23
CA HIS A 121 1.69 0.44 14.00
C HIS A 121 2.68 -0.31 13.10
N ALA A 122 2.20 -1.05 12.10
CA ALA A 122 3.09 -1.71 11.15
C ALA A 122 3.96 -0.72 10.34
N ARG A 123 3.36 0.38 9.85
CA ARG A 123 4.09 1.45 9.13
C ARG A 123 5.10 2.18 10.01
N LEU A 124 4.75 2.42 11.27
CA LEU A 124 5.62 3.03 12.27
C LEU A 124 6.79 2.13 12.65
N VAL A 125 6.54 0.84 12.88
CA VAL A 125 7.57 -0.18 13.15
C VAL A 125 8.60 -0.21 12.00
N GLN A 126 8.15 -0.19 10.74
CA GLN A 126 9.07 -0.17 9.60
C GLN A 126 9.93 1.11 9.56
N SER A 127 9.35 2.26 9.86
CA SER A 127 10.07 3.54 9.92
C SER A 127 11.16 3.54 11.01
N ILE A 128 10.84 2.99 12.19
CA ILE A 128 11.77 2.88 13.32
C ILE A 128 12.87 1.85 13.05
N LEU A 129 12.55 0.71 12.45
CA LEU A 129 13.56 -0.28 12.02
C LEU A 129 14.53 0.33 11.00
N GLY A 130 14.04 1.18 10.10
CA GLY A 130 14.88 2.01 9.23
C GLY A 130 15.87 2.85 10.05
N LEU A 131 15.38 3.70 10.97
CA LEU A 131 16.20 4.58 11.82
C LEU A 131 17.17 3.82 12.76
N LEU A 132 16.82 2.61 13.18
CA LEU A 132 17.68 1.73 13.96
C LEU A 132 18.68 0.93 13.10
N ALA A 133 18.39 0.63 11.83
CA ALA A 133 19.41 0.11 10.93
C ALA A 133 20.46 1.20 10.61
N LEU A 134 19.98 2.44 10.52
CA LEU A 134 20.78 3.63 10.35
C LEU A 134 21.79 3.76 11.51
N ALA A 135 21.38 4.02 12.75
CA ALA A 135 22.38 4.32 13.79
C ALA A 135 23.36 3.15 14.14
N SER A 136 23.06 1.88 13.82
CA SER A 136 23.95 0.73 14.09
C SER A 136 25.13 0.69 13.12
N SER A 137 24.88 1.04 11.85
CA SER A 137 25.93 1.14 10.83
C SER A 137 26.91 2.30 11.10
N ALA A 138 26.50 3.32 11.86
CA ALA A 138 27.38 4.42 12.29
C ALA A 138 28.33 4.02 13.43
N GLU A 139 27.90 3.17 14.35
CA GLU A 139 28.72 2.65 15.46
C GLU A 139 29.73 1.58 14.99
N GLU A 140 29.33 0.69 14.08
CA GLU A 140 30.22 -0.34 13.50
C GLU A 140 31.36 0.25 12.66
N THR A 141 31.11 1.39 12.00
CA THR A 141 32.13 2.15 11.26
C THR A 141 33.15 2.80 12.21
N GLN A 142 32.75 3.17 13.44
CA GLN A 142 33.67 3.70 14.44
C GLN A 142 34.51 2.61 15.12
N LEU A 143 33.97 1.42 15.39
CA LEU A 143 34.74 0.30 15.97
C LEU A 143 35.73 -0.35 14.98
N THR A 144 35.41 -0.41 13.69
CA THR A 144 36.30 -1.00 12.67
C THR A 144 37.47 -0.10 12.28
N THR A 145 37.38 1.21 12.53
CA THR A 145 38.49 2.15 12.32
C THR A 145 39.50 2.12 13.48
N ALA A 146 39.14 1.57 14.65
CA ALA A 146 39.98 1.54 15.85
C ALA A 146 40.95 0.34 15.96
N THR A 147 40.90 -0.64 15.04
CA THR A 147 41.64 -1.91 15.16
C THR A 147 42.75 -2.15 14.13
N LYS A 148 43.18 -1.11 13.39
CA LYS A 148 44.38 -1.20 12.51
C LYS A 148 45.40 -0.09 12.78
N HIS A 149 46.28 -0.32 13.76
CA HIS A 149 47.75 -0.17 13.64
C HIS A 149 48.46 -0.81 14.85
N PRO A 150 49.73 -1.27 14.71
CA PRO A 150 50.47 -1.97 15.74
C PRO A 150 51.17 -1.01 16.71
N ALA A 151 51.47 -1.52 17.90
CA ALA A 151 52.24 -0.82 18.93
C ALA A 151 53.68 -0.51 18.47
N THR A 152 54.18 0.72 18.67
CA THR A 152 55.09 1.13 19.79
C THR A 152 55.64 2.56 19.63
N SER A 153 55.90 3.19 20.79
CA SER A 153 56.82 4.30 21.12
C SER A 153 56.51 5.77 20.74
N THR A 154 56.22 6.55 21.79
CA THR A 154 56.51 8.00 22.01
C THR A 154 57.96 8.13 22.58
N PRO A 155 58.65 9.30 22.68
CA PRO A 155 58.07 10.66 22.73
C PRO A 155 58.82 11.86 22.09
N ALA A 156 58.08 12.99 22.07
CA ALA A 156 58.48 14.37 22.44
C ALA A 156 58.48 15.49 21.35
N LEU A 157 57.62 16.49 21.64
CA LEU A 157 57.57 17.93 21.35
C LEU A 157 58.52 18.56 20.29
N SER A 158 57.98 19.35 19.35
CA SER A 158 57.92 20.85 19.43
C SER A 158 57.70 21.55 18.06
N ALA A 159 56.91 22.64 18.09
CA ALA A 159 56.96 23.89 17.28
C ALA A 159 56.62 23.94 15.76
N LEU A 160 55.45 24.55 15.48
CA LEU A 160 55.21 25.87 14.81
C LEU A 160 55.61 26.14 13.32
N VAL A 161 54.61 26.73 12.62
CA VAL A 161 54.62 27.68 11.45
C VAL A 161 54.05 27.14 10.11
N PRO A 162 53.25 27.95 9.36
CA PRO A 162 52.32 27.49 8.32
C PRO A 162 52.85 27.69 6.89
N GLY A 163 52.24 27.00 5.92
CA GLY A 163 52.51 27.19 4.49
C GLY A 163 51.32 26.79 3.63
N GLU A 164 50.86 27.73 2.82
CA GLU A 164 49.80 27.59 1.82
C GLU A 164 50.13 26.60 0.71
N ALA A 165 49.07 26.07 0.08
CA ALA A 165 48.82 26.12 -1.37
C ALA A 165 48.34 24.78 -1.95
N GLY A 166 47.23 24.87 -2.70
CA GLY A 166 47.05 24.11 -3.93
C GLY A 166 46.45 22.72 -3.79
N GLY A 167 45.25 22.54 -4.35
CA GLY A 167 44.77 21.20 -4.70
C GLY A 167 43.27 21.07 -4.66
N ALA A 168 42.59 21.56 -5.69
CA ALA A 168 41.26 21.08 -6.03
C ALA A 168 41.35 19.56 -6.28
N GLN A 169 40.66 18.77 -5.44
CA GLN A 169 40.50 17.33 -5.58
C GLN A 169 39.04 16.92 -5.34
N PRO A 170 38.58 15.83 -5.98
CA PRO A 170 37.18 15.62 -6.32
C PRO A 170 36.36 15.22 -5.09
N ARG A 171 35.16 15.79 -4.99
CA ARG A 171 34.17 15.45 -3.95
C ARG A 171 33.66 14.03 -4.18
N LYS A 172 34.25 13.06 -3.49
CA LYS A 172 33.69 11.70 -3.35
C LYS A 172 32.49 11.77 -2.41
N PHE A 173 31.31 11.80 -3.01
CA PHE A 173 30.03 11.61 -2.33
C PHE A 173 29.78 10.11 -2.20
N THR A 174 29.99 9.56 -1.01
CA THR A 174 29.56 8.20 -0.70
C THR A 174 28.16 8.29 -0.12
N MET A 175 27.18 8.29 -1.03
CA MET A 175 25.82 7.82 -0.79
C MET A 175 25.90 6.45 -0.15
N PHE A 176 25.17 6.20 0.95
CA PHE A 176 24.62 4.88 1.22
C PHE A 176 23.79 4.86 2.49
N ARG A 177 22.47 4.73 2.34
CA ARG A 177 21.58 3.94 3.22
C ARG A 177 20.34 3.55 2.42
N VAL A 178 20.24 2.30 2.00
CA VAL A 178 18.98 1.56 1.92
C VAL A 178 19.33 0.09 2.19
N LEU A 179 18.83 -0.45 3.30
CA LEU A 179 18.40 -1.84 3.42
C LEU A 179 18.02 -2.06 4.89
N LEU A 180 16.72 -2.11 5.17
CA LEU A 180 16.22 -3.09 6.12
C LEU A 180 14.72 -3.35 5.89
N LEU A 181 14.42 -4.21 4.91
CA LEU A 181 13.18 -4.98 4.81
C LEU A 181 13.57 -6.29 4.13
N VAL A 182 13.75 -7.36 4.92
CA VAL A 182 13.41 -8.76 4.66
C VAL A 182 14.04 -9.55 5.82
N ALA A 183 13.30 -9.64 6.93
CA ALA A 183 13.44 -10.72 7.89
C ALA A 183 12.16 -10.78 8.71
N LEU A 184 11.22 -11.63 8.31
CA LEU A 184 10.39 -12.48 9.17
C LEU A 184 9.47 -13.38 8.32
N GLY A 185 10.07 -14.08 7.35
CA GLY A 185 9.49 -15.24 6.69
C GLY A 185 10.19 -16.50 7.16
N MET A 186 10.16 -16.80 8.47
CA MET A 186 10.59 -18.10 9.04
C MET A 186 10.00 -18.29 10.45
N GLY A 187 8.68 -18.18 10.56
CA GLY A 187 7.90 -18.57 11.75
C GLY A 187 6.66 -19.41 11.43
N ALA A 188 6.38 -19.68 10.16
CA ALA A 188 5.14 -20.32 9.72
C ALA A 188 5.24 -21.85 9.53
N ILE A 189 6.44 -22.44 9.65
CA ILE A 189 6.63 -23.88 9.39
C ILE A 189 6.26 -24.78 10.58
N THR A 190 6.15 -24.24 11.81
CA THR A 190 5.72 -25.02 12.98
C THR A 190 4.21 -24.93 13.27
N ALA A 191 3.49 -23.94 12.74
CA ALA A 191 2.03 -23.83 12.88
C ALA A 191 1.26 -24.65 11.82
N ILE A 192 1.85 -24.87 10.64
CA ILE A 192 1.26 -25.68 9.56
C ILE A 192 1.23 -27.18 9.91
N LEU A 193 2.17 -27.67 10.73
CA LEU A 193 2.17 -29.07 11.19
C LEU A 193 1.14 -29.35 12.30
N ILE A 194 0.64 -28.33 12.99
CA ILE A 194 -0.39 -28.47 14.04
C ILE A 194 -1.81 -28.28 13.47
N TRP A 195 -1.95 -27.57 12.34
CA TRP A 195 -3.24 -27.47 11.63
C TRP A 195 -3.59 -28.74 10.82
N ILE A 196 -2.59 -29.45 10.31
CA ILE A 196 -2.79 -30.71 9.55
C ILE A 196 -3.13 -31.91 10.45
N ALA A 197 -2.80 -31.88 11.75
CA ALA A 197 -3.08 -32.98 12.68
C ALA A 197 -4.50 -32.97 13.30
N GLY A 198 -5.35 -31.98 12.97
CA GLY A 198 -6.60 -31.70 13.70
C GLY A 198 -7.92 -32.06 13.02
N ARG A 199 -7.94 -32.67 11.82
CA ARG A 199 -9.19 -33.08 11.17
C ARG A 199 -9.16 -34.54 10.73
N SER A 200 -9.48 -35.42 11.68
CA SER A 200 -9.97 -36.76 11.37
C SER A 200 -11.31 -36.64 10.65
N SER A 201 -11.35 -36.94 9.34
CA SER A 201 -12.59 -37.23 8.62
C SER A 201 -12.50 -38.68 8.13
N ALA A 202 -13.42 -39.50 8.65
CA ALA A 202 -13.54 -40.92 8.31
C ALA A 202 -13.79 -41.10 6.79
N PRO A 203 -13.29 -42.18 6.16
CA PRO A 203 -13.46 -42.40 4.73
C PRO A 203 -14.92 -42.75 4.42
N GLN A 204 -15.58 -41.97 3.57
CA GLN A 204 -16.80 -42.39 2.89
C GLN A 204 -16.47 -43.38 1.75
N PRO A 205 -17.27 -44.43 1.54
CA PRO A 205 -17.02 -45.42 0.50
C PRO A 205 -17.30 -44.86 -0.90
N ALA A 206 -16.49 -45.29 -1.87
CA ALA A 206 -16.58 -44.91 -3.28
C ALA A 206 -17.94 -45.27 -3.91
N PRO A 207 -18.49 -44.44 -4.83
CA PRO A 207 -19.71 -44.76 -5.53
C PRO A 207 -19.49 -45.84 -6.59
N THR A 208 -20.25 -46.93 -6.46
CA THR A 208 -20.37 -48.02 -7.44
C THR A 208 -21.13 -47.52 -8.68
N PHE A 209 -20.51 -47.62 -9.85
CA PHE A 209 -21.19 -47.39 -11.14
C PHE A 209 -22.15 -48.56 -11.43
N ALA A 210 -23.46 -48.29 -11.34
CA ALA A 210 -24.50 -49.16 -11.90
C ALA A 210 -25.27 -48.37 -12.97
N PRO A 211 -25.45 -48.91 -14.20
CA PRO A 211 -26.23 -48.23 -15.22
C PRO A 211 -27.73 -48.37 -14.91
N LYS A 212 -28.47 -47.25 -14.89
CA LYS A 212 -29.94 -47.22 -14.85
C LYS A 212 -30.50 -46.46 -16.06
N PRO A 213 -31.72 -46.80 -16.51
CA PRO A 213 -32.13 -46.72 -17.91
C PRO A 213 -32.51 -45.30 -18.33
N ILE A 214 -32.32 -45.06 -19.62
CA ILE A 214 -32.85 -43.92 -20.37
C ILE A 214 -34.37 -43.94 -20.25
N ALA A 215 -34.92 -42.96 -19.54
CA ALA A 215 -36.31 -42.55 -19.66
C ALA A 215 -36.31 -41.08 -20.12
N ALA A 216 -36.50 -40.91 -21.42
CA ALA A 216 -36.72 -39.62 -22.04
C ALA A 216 -38.09 -39.09 -21.61
N THR A 217 -38.10 -37.98 -20.89
CA THR A 217 -39.22 -37.04 -20.88
C THR A 217 -38.65 -35.65 -20.69
N THR A 218 -38.38 -35.01 -21.81
CA THR A 218 -38.16 -33.57 -21.94
C THR A 218 -39.38 -32.84 -21.36
N PRO A 219 -39.25 -31.97 -20.35
CA PRO A 219 -40.28 -30.98 -20.09
C PRO A 219 -40.23 -29.99 -21.25
N LEU A 220 -41.35 -29.91 -21.96
CA LEU A 220 -41.63 -28.96 -23.01
C LEU A 220 -41.20 -27.56 -22.54
N ALA A 221 -40.21 -26.96 -23.22
CA ALA A 221 -39.77 -25.61 -22.95
C ALA A 221 -40.98 -24.68 -23.11
N THR A 222 -41.41 -24.07 -22.02
CA THR A 222 -42.31 -22.91 -22.03
C THR A 222 -41.69 -21.86 -22.95
N PRO A 223 -42.47 -21.16 -23.79
CA PRO A 223 -41.89 -20.19 -24.71
C PRO A 223 -41.13 -19.14 -23.89
N GLU A 224 -39.83 -18.99 -24.16
CA GLU A 224 -39.01 -17.95 -23.57
C GLU A 224 -39.66 -16.60 -23.91
N SER A 225 -40.30 -16.01 -22.91
CA SER A 225 -40.82 -14.65 -22.97
C SER A 225 -39.70 -13.73 -23.40
N SER A 226 -39.93 -12.93 -24.44
CA SER A 226 -38.96 -11.96 -24.94
C SER A 226 -38.42 -11.07 -23.80
N PRO A 227 -37.15 -10.64 -23.87
CA PRO A 227 -36.54 -9.75 -22.88
C PRO A 227 -37.40 -8.52 -22.61
N ARG A 228 -37.65 -8.21 -21.34
CA ARG A 228 -38.47 -7.06 -20.93
C ARG A 228 -37.57 -5.88 -20.57
N THR A 229 -38.11 -4.67 -20.71
CA THR A 229 -37.50 -3.46 -20.19
C THR A 229 -38.29 -2.93 -18.99
N LEU A 230 -37.65 -2.87 -17.83
CA LEU A 230 -38.21 -2.37 -16.58
C LEU A 230 -37.71 -0.93 -16.37
N LEU A 231 -38.62 0.05 -16.35
CA LEU A 231 -38.27 1.47 -16.30
C LEU A 231 -38.24 2.00 -14.85
N VAL A 232 -37.22 2.77 -14.52
CA VAL A 232 -37.03 3.41 -13.20
C VAL A 232 -36.64 4.90 -13.35
N PRO A 233 -37.48 5.87 -12.92
CA PRO A 233 -38.85 5.69 -12.49
C PRO A 233 -39.75 5.32 -13.69
N GLY A 234 -40.92 4.76 -13.39
CA GLY A 234 -41.88 4.34 -14.39
C GLY A 234 -42.65 3.14 -13.87
N THR A 235 -42.38 1.96 -14.43
CA THR A 235 -42.93 0.69 -13.93
C THR A 235 -42.55 0.42 -12.48
N TYR A 236 -41.37 0.86 -12.07
CA TYR A 236 -40.89 0.76 -10.69
C TYR A 236 -40.43 2.13 -10.19
N SER A 237 -40.67 2.41 -8.91
CA SER A 237 -40.22 3.65 -8.25
C SER A 237 -38.81 3.53 -7.66
N LYS A 238 -38.30 2.31 -7.46
CA LYS A 238 -36.98 2.03 -6.88
C LYS A 238 -36.19 1.09 -7.79
N ILE A 239 -34.87 1.30 -7.86
CA ILE A 239 -33.96 0.48 -8.66
C ILE A 239 -33.98 -0.97 -8.17
N GLN A 240 -33.81 -1.20 -6.86
CA GLN A 240 -33.77 -2.56 -6.31
C GLN A 240 -35.04 -3.37 -6.63
N ALA A 241 -36.23 -2.76 -6.52
CA ALA A 241 -37.48 -3.44 -6.84
C ALA A 241 -37.57 -3.89 -8.31
N ALA A 242 -36.96 -3.13 -9.23
CA ALA A 242 -36.85 -3.53 -10.63
C ALA A 242 -35.83 -4.67 -10.82
N ILE A 243 -34.69 -4.63 -10.12
CA ILE A 243 -33.69 -5.71 -10.14
C ILE A 243 -34.32 -7.01 -9.61
N ASP A 244 -35.04 -6.96 -8.49
CA ASP A 244 -35.68 -8.11 -7.87
C ASP A 244 -36.70 -8.78 -8.82
N ALA A 245 -37.46 -7.96 -9.56
CA ALA A 245 -38.49 -8.40 -10.50
C ALA A 245 -37.95 -8.84 -11.88
N ALA A 246 -36.73 -8.43 -12.22
CA ALA A 246 -36.08 -8.80 -13.48
C ALA A 246 -35.76 -10.30 -13.51
N ARG A 247 -35.77 -10.88 -14.70
CA ARG A 247 -35.30 -12.24 -15.00
C ARG A 247 -34.06 -12.14 -15.88
N SER A 248 -33.28 -13.20 -15.95
CA SER A 248 -32.12 -13.25 -16.87
C SER A 248 -32.54 -12.84 -18.29
N GLY A 249 -31.76 -11.97 -18.92
CA GLY A 249 -32.05 -11.32 -20.20
C GLY A 249 -32.82 -9.99 -20.10
N ASP A 250 -33.54 -9.71 -19.01
CA ASP A 250 -34.26 -8.45 -18.84
C ASP A 250 -33.30 -7.25 -18.68
N THR A 251 -33.80 -6.06 -19.02
CA THR A 251 -33.08 -4.79 -18.85
C THR A 251 -33.80 -3.89 -17.86
N VAL A 252 -33.14 -3.53 -16.77
CA VAL A 252 -33.54 -2.45 -15.86
C VAL A 252 -32.94 -1.14 -16.38
N LYS A 253 -33.78 -0.27 -16.94
CA LYS A 253 -33.38 1.04 -17.46
C LYS A 253 -33.69 2.13 -16.46
N VAL A 254 -32.65 2.78 -15.97
CA VAL A 254 -32.71 3.84 -14.96
C VAL A 254 -32.56 5.19 -15.65
N ALA A 255 -33.54 6.07 -15.49
CA ALA A 255 -33.51 7.41 -16.04
C ALA A 255 -32.49 8.30 -15.30
N ALA A 256 -32.29 9.51 -15.81
CA ALA A 256 -31.53 10.53 -15.12
C ALA A 256 -32.21 10.88 -13.78
N GLY A 257 -31.42 10.99 -12.73
CA GLY A 257 -31.91 11.25 -11.38
C GLY A 257 -30.91 10.82 -10.31
N THR A 258 -31.17 11.24 -9.08
CA THR A 258 -30.48 10.75 -7.88
C THR A 258 -31.36 9.75 -7.16
N TYR A 259 -30.80 8.58 -6.89
CA TYR A 259 -31.45 7.45 -6.23
C TYR A 259 -30.69 7.16 -4.95
N THR A 260 -31.39 6.66 -3.94
CA THR A 260 -30.79 6.33 -2.64
C THR A 260 -31.02 4.89 -2.25
N GLY A 261 -30.09 4.37 -1.46
CA GLY A 261 -30.11 3.03 -0.93
C GLY A 261 -29.13 2.09 -1.62
N LYS A 262 -28.94 0.93 -1.00
CA LYS A 262 -28.05 -0.12 -1.47
C LYS A 262 -28.67 -0.94 -2.57
N LEU A 263 -27.83 -1.52 -3.40
CA LEU A 263 -28.20 -2.38 -4.51
C LEU A 263 -27.54 -3.74 -4.39
N GLU A 264 -28.31 -4.78 -4.70
CA GLU A 264 -27.85 -6.15 -4.88
C GLU A 264 -28.17 -6.57 -6.31
N PHE A 265 -27.14 -6.83 -7.12
CA PHE A 265 -27.30 -7.20 -8.51
C PHE A 265 -27.87 -8.61 -8.66
N LYS A 266 -28.53 -8.86 -9.78
CA LYS A 266 -29.13 -10.16 -10.10
C LYS A 266 -28.52 -10.73 -11.36
N ASP A 267 -28.20 -12.01 -11.32
CA ASP A 267 -27.51 -12.67 -12.42
C ASP A 267 -28.27 -12.58 -13.76
N GLY A 268 -27.52 -12.32 -14.83
CA GLY A 268 -28.01 -12.33 -16.21
C GLY A 268 -28.80 -11.10 -16.66
N ILE A 269 -28.96 -10.06 -15.84
CA ILE A 269 -29.72 -8.85 -16.23
C ILE A 269 -28.80 -7.76 -16.81
N ASN A 270 -29.41 -6.77 -17.46
CA ASN A 270 -28.73 -5.51 -17.78
C ASN A 270 -29.29 -4.38 -16.89
N LEU A 271 -28.43 -3.66 -16.18
CA LEU A 271 -28.74 -2.44 -15.43
C LEU A 271 -28.10 -1.25 -16.13
N ILE A 272 -28.90 -0.40 -16.75
CA ILE A 272 -28.42 0.67 -17.64
C ILE A 272 -28.97 2.01 -17.18
N GLY A 273 -28.09 2.94 -16.81
CA GLY A 273 -28.44 4.33 -16.50
C GLY A 273 -28.53 5.21 -17.74
N ALA A 274 -28.85 6.49 -17.53
CA ALA A 274 -28.89 7.50 -18.58
C ALA A 274 -27.51 8.09 -18.92
N GLY A 275 -26.49 7.82 -18.09
CA GLY A 275 -25.15 8.37 -18.20
C GLY A 275 -24.47 8.44 -16.82
N MET A 276 -23.14 8.31 -16.79
CA MET A 276 -22.37 8.29 -15.53
C MET A 276 -22.54 9.54 -14.65
N ASP A 277 -22.96 10.65 -15.26
CA ASP A 277 -23.26 11.94 -14.60
C ASP A 277 -24.75 12.27 -14.53
N GLN A 278 -25.59 11.41 -15.09
CA GLN A 278 -27.04 11.64 -15.17
C GLN A 278 -27.80 10.76 -14.20
N THR A 279 -27.37 9.51 -14.02
CA THR A 279 -27.97 8.56 -13.09
C THR A 279 -27.01 8.33 -11.94
N LEU A 280 -27.34 8.79 -10.75
CA LEU A 280 -26.48 8.70 -9.56
C LEU A 280 -27.17 7.91 -8.45
N VAL A 281 -26.51 6.89 -7.91
CA VAL A 281 -26.95 6.14 -6.73
C VAL A 281 -26.10 6.50 -5.54
N ARG A 282 -26.74 6.73 -4.39
CA ARG A 282 -26.10 7.13 -3.14
C ARG A 282 -26.53 6.28 -1.95
N CYS A 283 -25.60 6.00 -1.05
CA CYS A 283 -25.90 5.52 0.30
C CYS A 283 -24.99 6.19 1.32
N GLY A 284 -25.37 6.16 2.60
CA GLY A 284 -24.48 6.63 3.66
C GLY A 284 -23.19 5.81 3.72
N ALA A 285 -22.04 6.45 3.92
CA ALA A 285 -20.75 5.74 4.03
C ALA A 285 -20.70 4.73 5.18
N ALA A 286 -21.56 4.88 6.19
CA ALA A 286 -21.72 3.96 7.31
C ALA A 286 -22.81 2.88 7.10
N GLU A 287 -23.53 2.90 5.97
CA GLU A 287 -24.66 1.99 5.72
C GLU A 287 -24.23 0.64 5.10
N GLY A 288 -22.96 0.52 4.72
CA GLY A 288 -22.40 -0.65 4.08
C GLY A 288 -21.99 -0.40 2.63
N ASP A 289 -21.65 -1.48 1.94
CA ASP A 289 -21.31 -1.40 0.53
C ASP A 289 -22.52 -0.93 -0.28
N LEU A 290 -22.31 0.03 -1.20
CA LEU A 290 -23.43 0.60 -1.96
C LEU A 290 -24.00 -0.41 -2.94
N PHE A 291 -23.14 -1.01 -3.77
CA PHE A 291 -23.56 -1.92 -4.81
C PHE A 291 -22.79 -3.22 -4.76
N THR A 292 -23.50 -4.31 -4.49
CA THR A 292 -22.89 -5.63 -4.45
C THR A 292 -23.34 -6.51 -5.63
N VAL A 293 -22.37 -7.17 -6.26
CA VAL A 293 -22.54 -8.19 -7.30
C VAL A 293 -21.88 -9.47 -6.80
N ARG A 294 -22.66 -10.51 -6.48
CA ARG A 294 -22.12 -11.78 -5.96
C ARG A 294 -22.57 -12.95 -6.83
N SER A 295 -21.63 -13.85 -7.13
CA SER A 295 -21.91 -15.12 -7.82
C SER A 295 -22.70 -14.96 -9.13
N CYS A 296 -22.48 -13.85 -9.85
CA CYS A 296 -23.16 -13.57 -11.10
C CYS A 296 -22.31 -14.05 -12.27
N SER A 297 -22.84 -14.98 -13.06
CA SER A 297 -22.21 -15.55 -14.25
C SER A 297 -22.22 -14.61 -15.45
N ALA A 298 -23.17 -13.67 -15.50
CA ALA A 298 -23.29 -12.70 -16.57
C ALA A 298 -24.09 -11.47 -16.13
N GLY A 299 -23.99 -10.40 -16.93
CA GLY A 299 -24.78 -9.19 -16.76
C GLY A 299 -24.00 -7.97 -17.20
N VAL A 300 -24.72 -6.87 -17.44
CA VAL A 300 -24.13 -5.58 -17.79
C VAL A 300 -24.63 -4.53 -16.82
N ILE A 301 -23.72 -3.77 -16.26
CA ILE A 301 -23.98 -2.56 -15.48
C ILE A 301 -23.33 -1.42 -16.25
N SER A 302 -24.10 -0.43 -16.70
CA SER A 302 -23.49 0.68 -17.41
C SER A 302 -24.15 2.03 -17.23
N ASP A 303 -23.38 3.09 -17.50
CA ASP A 303 -23.87 4.46 -17.63
C ASP A 303 -24.47 5.01 -16.31
N MET A 304 -23.81 4.75 -15.18
CA MET A 304 -24.27 5.11 -13.83
C MET A 304 -23.14 5.63 -12.94
N GLY A 305 -23.49 6.52 -12.01
CA GLY A 305 -22.64 7.00 -10.93
C GLY A 305 -22.98 6.36 -9.59
N PHE A 306 -21.96 6.12 -8.77
CA PHE A 306 -22.06 5.58 -7.40
C PHE A 306 -21.25 6.46 -6.44
N GLU A 307 -21.85 6.83 -5.31
CA GLU A 307 -21.22 7.74 -4.35
C GLU A 307 -21.66 7.48 -2.91
N HIS A 308 -20.72 7.45 -1.96
CA HIS A 308 -21.07 7.48 -0.55
C HIS A 308 -21.32 8.91 -0.11
N THR A 309 -22.29 9.08 0.80
CA THR A 309 -22.57 10.35 1.44
C THR A 309 -22.12 10.32 2.90
N GLY A 310 -21.56 11.44 3.37
CA GLY A 310 -21.04 11.55 4.73
C GLY A 310 -19.72 10.82 4.93
N GLU A 311 -19.20 10.87 6.15
CA GLU A 311 -17.96 10.18 6.52
C GLU A 311 -18.25 8.75 6.97
N ASN A 312 -17.36 7.82 6.64
CA ASN A 312 -17.37 6.52 7.28
C ASN A 312 -16.80 6.67 8.69
N LYS A 313 -17.70 6.76 9.68
CA LYS A 313 -17.34 6.84 11.11
C LYS A 313 -17.22 5.47 11.77
N THR A 314 -17.32 4.40 10.99
CA THR A 314 -17.21 3.02 11.48
C THR A 314 -15.77 2.52 11.34
N THR A 315 -15.44 1.42 12.01
CA THR A 315 -14.19 0.69 11.78
C THR A 315 -14.27 -0.26 10.59
N ASN A 316 -15.39 -0.26 9.86
CA ASN A 316 -15.62 -1.19 8.76
C ASN A 316 -15.19 -0.58 7.44
N ASP A 317 -14.55 -1.39 6.62
CA ASP A 317 -14.03 -1.05 5.31
C ASP A 317 -15.12 -1.18 4.24
N TYR A 318 -16.06 -0.23 4.20
CA TYR A 318 -17.18 -0.26 3.25
C TYR A 318 -16.82 0.32 1.88
N ASP A 319 -17.10 -0.45 0.85
CA ASP A 319 -16.72 -0.17 -0.54
C ASP A 319 -17.91 0.34 -1.36
N LEU A 320 -17.65 1.02 -2.47
CA LEU A 320 -18.77 1.48 -3.31
C LEU A 320 -19.34 0.36 -4.18
N VAL A 321 -18.46 -0.37 -4.87
CA VAL A 321 -18.85 -1.47 -5.75
C VAL A 321 -18.04 -2.71 -5.36
N TRP A 322 -18.72 -3.76 -4.93
CA TRP A 322 -18.11 -5.04 -4.61
C TRP A 322 -18.50 -6.10 -5.63
N LEU A 323 -17.50 -6.57 -6.40
CA LEU A 323 -17.60 -7.66 -7.36
C LEU A 323 -16.99 -8.93 -6.74
N ASP A 324 -17.84 -9.90 -6.41
CA ASP A 324 -17.42 -11.12 -5.70
C ASP A 324 -17.81 -12.36 -6.51
N ALA A 325 -16.82 -13.20 -6.84
CA ALA A 325 -17.01 -14.46 -7.57
C ALA A 325 -17.91 -14.31 -8.83
N SER A 326 -17.76 -13.20 -9.56
CA SER A 326 -18.66 -12.83 -10.66
C SER A 326 -17.93 -12.67 -12.00
N ALA A 327 -18.68 -12.60 -13.09
CA ALA A 327 -18.20 -12.41 -14.46
C ALA A 327 -19.09 -11.41 -15.23
N VAL A 328 -19.35 -10.26 -14.61
CA VAL A 328 -20.20 -9.20 -15.19
C VAL A 328 -19.37 -8.16 -15.96
N LYS A 329 -20.05 -7.28 -16.69
CA LYS A 329 -19.43 -6.10 -17.30
C LYS A 329 -19.88 -4.84 -16.56
N LEU A 330 -18.93 -4.08 -16.01
CA LEU A 330 -19.15 -2.75 -15.44
C LEU A 330 -18.56 -1.72 -16.40
N LEU A 331 -19.41 -0.94 -17.06
CA LEU A 331 -19.03 -0.12 -18.21
C LEU A 331 -19.43 1.35 -18.01
N ARG A 332 -18.52 2.30 -18.26
CA ARG A 332 -18.85 3.74 -18.25
C ARG A 332 -19.55 4.16 -16.95
N CYS A 333 -18.95 3.80 -15.82
CA CYS A 333 -19.46 4.13 -14.50
C CYS A 333 -18.52 5.07 -13.76
N ARG A 334 -19.08 5.99 -12.96
CA ARG A 334 -18.31 6.91 -12.12
C ARG A 334 -18.48 6.55 -10.65
N ILE A 335 -17.39 6.18 -9.99
CA ILE A 335 -17.35 5.78 -8.58
C ILE A 335 -16.58 6.85 -7.83
N ARG A 336 -17.19 7.48 -6.82
CA ARG A 336 -16.54 8.60 -6.13
C ARG A 336 -16.83 8.67 -4.64
N HIS A 337 -15.88 9.22 -3.89
CA HIS A 337 -16.02 9.48 -2.46
C HIS A 337 -16.31 8.21 -1.65
N SER A 338 -15.68 7.07 -2.00
CA SER A 338 -15.78 5.86 -1.18
C SER A 338 -15.20 6.11 0.20
N GLY A 339 -15.78 5.45 1.22
CA GLY A 339 -15.22 5.43 2.57
C GLY A 339 -13.97 4.55 2.67
N HIS A 340 -13.80 3.62 1.73
CA HIS A 340 -12.68 2.70 1.65
C HIS A 340 -12.28 2.51 0.17
N VAL A 341 -12.53 1.35 -0.46
CA VAL A 341 -12.21 1.10 -1.87
C VAL A 341 -13.35 1.53 -2.77
N GLY A 342 -13.03 2.08 -3.95
CA GLY A 342 -14.03 2.39 -4.96
C GLY A 342 -14.65 1.13 -5.56
N ILE A 343 -13.83 0.30 -6.20
CA ILE A 343 -14.24 -0.99 -6.76
C ILE A 343 -13.39 -2.11 -6.17
N PHE A 344 -14.02 -3.06 -5.48
CA PHE A 344 -13.34 -4.19 -4.87
C PHE A 344 -13.73 -5.49 -5.57
N CYS A 345 -12.74 -6.24 -6.05
CA CYS A 345 -12.92 -7.49 -6.77
C CYS A 345 -12.32 -8.67 -6.00
N THR A 346 -13.12 -9.70 -5.70
CA THR A 346 -12.72 -10.79 -4.81
C THR A 346 -13.20 -12.17 -5.25
N ALA A 347 -12.71 -13.21 -4.54
CA ALA A 347 -13.17 -14.59 -4.61
C ALA A 347 -13.20 -15.16 -6.04
N GLY A 348 -12.12 -14.95 -6.80
CA GLY A 348 -12.03 -15.45 -8.16
C GLY A 348 -12.85 -14.67 -9.19
N ASP A 349 -13.32 -13.45 -8.87
CA ASP A 349 -14.01 -12.58 -9.82
C ASP A 349 -13.24 -12.45 -11.15
N GLN A 350 -13.98 -12.54 -12.26
CA GLN A 350 -13.50 -12.45 -13.63
C GLN A 350 -14.25 -11.36 -14.41
N SER A 351 -14.81 -10.38 -13.69
CA SER A 351 -15.57 -9.30 -14.29
C SER A 351 -14.71 -8.42 -15.20
N VAL A 352 -15.35 -7.70 -16.12
CA VAL A 352 -14.71 -6.69 -16.96
C VAL A 352 -15.14 -5.31 -16.47
N VAL A 353 -14.19 -4.51 -16.03
CA VAL A 353 -14.41 -3.10 -15.66
C VAL A 353 -13.79 -2.23 -16.75
N GLN A 354 -14.62 -1.44 -17.43
CA GLN A 354 -14.20 -0.71 -18.61
C GLN A 354 -14.75 0.72 -18.67
N ASP A 355 -13.90 1.65 -19.09
CA ASP A 355 -14.24 3.07 -19.26
C ASP A 355 -14.83 3.68 -17.96
N CYS A 356 -14.42 3.16 -16.80
CA CYS A 356 -14.87 3.63 -15.50
C CYS A 356 -13.93 4.69 -14.93
N GLU A 357 -14.48 5.58 -14.10
CA GLU A 357 -13.73 6.61 -13.40
C GLU A 357 -13.89 6.41 -11.89
N VAL A 358 -12.78 6.29 -11.17
CA VAL A 358 -12.75 6.05 -9.73
C VAL A 358 -11.92 7.12 -9.04
N SER A 359 -12.54 7.91 -8.17
CA SER A 359 -11.85 9.08 -7.60
C SER A 359 -12.23 9.43 -6.18
N GLY A 360 -11.28 10.00 -5.43
CA GLY A 360 -11.52 10.52 -4.09
C GLY A 360 -11.94 9.46 -3.10
N CYS A 361 -11.48 8.21 -3.26
CA CYS A 361 -11.74 7.13 -2.33
C CYS A 361 -10.84 7.27 -1.09
N GLY A 362 -11.39 6.94 0.09
CA GLY A 362 -10.71 6.97 1.38
C GLY A 362 -9.60 5.93 1.54
N PHE A 363 -9.49 4.99 0.61
CA PHE A 363 -8.35 4.09 0.47
C PHE A 363 -7.90 4.01 -1.00
N SER A 364 -8.13 2.87 -1.67
CA SER A 364 -7.69 2.64 -3.04
C SER A 364 -8.80 2.86 -4.06
N GLY A 365 -8.44 3.18 -5.31
CA GLY A 365 -9.42 3.26 -6.39
C GLY A 365 -10.02 1.88 -6.69
N ILE A 366 -9.23 0.98 -7.26
CA ILE A 366 -9.65 -0.39 -7.59
C ILE A 366 -8.71 -1.40 -6.93
N ILE A 367 -9.25 -2.40 -6.23
CA ILE A 367 -8.48 -3.51 -5.66
C ILE A 367 -8.98 -4.85 -6.20
N VAL A 368 -8.05 -5.66 -6.69
CA VAL A 368 -8.28 -7.05 -7.10
C VAL A 368 -7.55 -7.95 -6.10
N ARG A 369 -8.27 -8.91 -5.50
CA ARG A 369 -7.73 -9.75 -4.41
C ARG A 369 -8.35 -11.16 -4.42
N SER A 370 -7.82 -12.04 -3.59
CA SER A 370 -8.42 -13.33 -3.26
C SER A 370 -8.67 -14.21 -4.49
N GLY A 371 -7.65 -14.32 -5.35
CA GLY A 371 -7.69 -15.15 -6.56
C GLY A 371 -8.45 -14.54 -7.73
N ALA A 372 -8.93 -13.30 -7.61
CA ALA A 372 -9.62 -12.60 -8.69
C ALA A 372 -8.70 -12.34 -9.89
N LYS A 373 -9.30 -12.38 -11.08
CA LYS A 373 -8.68 -12.28 -12.41
C LYS A 373 -9.41 -11.24 -13.28
N THR A 374 -9.99 -10.23 -12.64
CA THR A 374 -10.75 -9.14 -13.26
C THR A 374 -9.93 -8.48 -14.37
N THR A 375 -10.61 -8.12 -15.47
CA THR A 375 -10.03 -7.34 -16.57
C THR A 375 -10.37 -5.86 -16.38
N LEU A 376 -9.35 -5.01 -16.27
CA LEU A 376 -9.48 -3.57 -16.14
C LEU A 376 -9.00 -2.90 -17.44
N LEU A 377 -9.91 -2.27 -18.18
CA LEU A 377 -9.66 -1.70 -19.50
C LEU A 377 -10.05 -0.22 -19.55
N HIS A 378 -9.14 0.69 -19.88
CA HIS A 378 -9.46 2.12 -20.07
C HIS A 378 -10.10 2.80 -18.84
N ASN A 379 -9.74 2.37 -17.63
CA ASN A 379 -10.25 3.00 -16.41
C ASN A 379 -9.33 4.12 -15.95
N ARG A 380 -9.89 5.13 -15.27
CA ARG A 380 -9.16 6.25 -14.68
C ARG A 380 -9.32 6.25 -13.16
N CYS A 381 -8.22 6.06 -12.43
CA CYS A 381 -8.15 6.06 -10.97
C CYS A 381 -7.35 7.26 -10.46
N GLU A 382 -8.04 8.25 -9.86
CA GLU A 382 -7.43 9.55 -9.55
C GLU A 382 -7.67 10.03 -8.12
N ASN A 383 -6.65 10.68 -7.54
CA ASN A 383 -6.74 11.35 -6.24
C ASN A 383 -7.31 10.46 -5.13
N ASN A 384 -6.93 9.17 -5.13
CA ASN A 384 -7.24 8.26 -4.03
C ASN A 384 -6.13 8.34 -2.97
N THR A 385 -6.50 8.16 -1.71
CA THR A 385 -5.58 8.33 -0.55
C THR A 385 -4.55 7.22 -0.40
N ASP A 386 -4.70 6.11 -1.13
CA ASP A 386 -3.71 5.03 -1.21
C ASP A 386 -3.30 4.80 -2.68
N VAL A 387 -3.49 3.60 -3.23
CA VAL A 387 -3.14 3.30 -4.63
C VAL A 387 -4.28 3.57 -5.61
N GLY A 388 -3.93 3.82 -6.88
CA GLY A 388 -4.93 3.90 -7.95
C GLY A 388 -5.55 2.53 -8.24
N ILE A 389 -4.71 1.54 -8.55
CA ILE A 389 -5.11 0.15 -8.85
C ILE A 389 -4.19 -0.82 -8.12
N GLY A 390 -4.73 -1.80 -7.42
CA GLY A 390 -3.96 -2.81 -6.69
C GLY A 390 -4.34 -4.26 -7.02
N ALA A 391 -3.34 -5.13 -7.08
CA ALA A 391 -3.46 -6.57 -7.10
C ALA A 391 -2.80 -7.15 -5.84
N ASP A 392 -3.56 -7.84 -4.99
CA ASP A 392 -3.08 -8.37 -3.70
C ASP A 392 -3.32 -9.88 -3.57
N GLY A 393 -2.29 -10.58 -3.12
CA GLY A 393 -2.39 -11.98 -2.69
C GLY A 393 -2.04 -12.99 -3.79
N ALA A 394 -1.70 -14.20 -3.37
CA ALA A 394 -1.48 -15.33 -4.25
C ALA A 394 -2.71 -15.64 -5.12
N ASP A 395 -2.49 -16.20 -6.30
CA ASP A 395 -3.49 -16.55 -7.32
C ASP A 395 -4.26 -15.37 -7.93
N THR A 396 -4.16 -14.17 -7.35
CA THR A 396 -4.67 -12.92 -7.93
C THR A 396 -3.87 -12.55 -9.17
N SER A 397 -4.53 -12.39 -10.31
CA SER A 397 -3.87 -12.16 -11.60
C SER A 397 -4.74 -11.34 -12.57
N PRO A 398 -4.93 -10.03 -12.29
CA PRO A 398 -5.73 -9.17 -13.17
C PRO A 398 -5.03 -8.90 -14.51
N THR A 399 -5.83 -8.47 -15.48
CA THR A 399 -5.36 -7.90 -16.75
C THR A 399 -5.63 -6.41 -16.78
N LEU A 400 -4.57 -5.59 -16.74
CA LEU A 400 -4.66 -4.12 -16.71
C LEU A 400 -4.23 -3.58 -18.06
N THR A 401 -5.16 -3.06 -18.86
CA THR A 401 -4.85 -2.51 -20.20
C THR A 401 -5.31 -1.06 -20.34
N ARG A 402 -4.38 -0.17 -20.69
CA ARG A 402 -4.68 1.24 -20.98
C ARG A 402 -5.43 1.98 -19.86
N ASN A 403 -5.16 1.64 -18.61
CA ASN A 403 -5.69 2.37 -17.47
C ASN A 403 -4.80 3.57 -17.13
N GLU A 404 -5.38 4.55 -16.47
CA GLU A 404 -4.70 5.74 -15.98
C GLU A 404 -4.78 5.80 -14.46
N ALA A 405 -3.64 5.88 -13.77
CA ALA A 405 -3.57 6.07 -12.33
C ALA A 405 -2.81 7.37 -12.03
N ARG A 406 -3.52 8.41 -11.61
CA ARG A 406 -2.94 9.77 -11.46
C ARG A 406 -3.18 10.40 -10.09
N GLY A 407 -2.17 11.10 -9.58
CA GLY A 407 -2.33 11.92 -8.37
C GLY A 407 -2.76 11.14 -7.12
N ASN A 408 -2.57 9.81 -7.10
CA ASN A 408 -2.84 9.01 -5.92
C ASN A 408 -1.72 9.25 -4.90
N THR A 409 -2.05 9.23 -3.61
CA THR A 409 -1.07 9.53 -2.55
C THR A 409 0.03 8.47 -2.45
N TRP A 410 -0.24 7.25 -2.91
CA TRP A 410 0.71 6.14 -2.91
C TRP A 410 1.13 5.76 -4.34
N ALA A 411 1.33 4.49 -4.65
CA ALA A 411 1.66 4.06 -6.02
C ALA A 411 0.47 4.23 -6.98
N GLY A 412 0.77 4.46 -8.26
CA GLY A 412 -0.28 4.45 -9.29
C GLY A 412 -0.90 3.05 -9.43
N ILE A 413 -0.06 2.05 -9.68
CA ILE A 413 -0.42 0.63 -9.73
C ILE A 413 0.46 -0.16 -8.77
N ILE A 414 -0.10 -1.10 -8.01
CA ILE A 414 0.67 -2.04 -7.17
C ILE A 414 0.31 -3.50 -7.44
N PHE A 415 1.32 -4.37 -7.50
CA PHE A 415 1.19 -5.81 -7.38
C PHE A 415 1.91 -6.24 -6.10
N GLN A 416 1.26 -7.05 -5.25
CA GLN A 416 1.86 -7.47 -3.99
C GLN A 416 1.43 -8.84 -3.47
N LYS A 417 2.24 -9.37 -2.54
CA LYS A 417 1.93 -10.57 -1.73
C LYS A 417 1.62 -11.82 -2.56
N GLY A 418 2.35 -12.04 -3.65
CA GLY A 418 2.16 -13.19 -4.53
C GLY A 418 1.29 -12.93 -5.75
N ALA A 419 0.83 -11.69 -5.95
CA ALA A 419 0.01 -11.34 -7.12
C ALA A 419 0.82 -11.44 -8.42
N GLY A 420 0.18 -12.01 -9.45
CA GLY A 420 0.65 -12.02 -10.83
C GLY A 420 -0.22 -11.12 -11.71
N GLY A 421 -0.31 -11.45 -12.99
CA GLY A 421 -1.14 -10.74 -13.96
C GLY A 421 -0.33 -9.89 -14.94
N THR A 422 -1.03 -9.01 -15.66
CA THR A 422 -0.43 -8.18 -16.70
C THR A 422 -0.80 -6.71 -16.51
N ALA A 423 0.15 -5.83 -16.81
CA ALA A 423 -0.09 -4.41 -16.98
C ALA A 423 0.48 -3.98 -18.33
N GLU A 424 -0.40 -3.68 -19.28
CA GLU A 424 -0.05 -3.23 -20.62
C GLU A 424 -0.55 -1.81 -20.91
N ALA A 425 0.35 -0.96 -21.41
CA ALA A 425 0.03 0.38 -21.92
C ALA A 425 -0.72 1.27 -20.91
N ASN A 426 -0.51 1.08 -19.62
CA ASN A 426 -1.10 1.91 -18.57
C ASN A 426 -0.26 3.17 -18.34
N LEU A 427 -0.90 4.25 -17.92
CA LEU A 427 -0.26 5.50 -17.53
C LEU A 427 -0.32 5.67 -16.01
N CYS A 428 0.84 5.83 -15.38
CA CYS A 428 0.96 6.12 -13.95
C CYS A 428 1.68 7.46 -13.76
N GLU A 429 0.92 8.49 -13.41
CA GLU A 429 1.42 9.87 -13.45
C GLU A 429 1.24 10.63 -12.13
N ASN A 430 2.28 11.36 -11.72
CA ASN A 430 2.24 12.29 -10.58
C ASN A 430 1.73 11.64 -9.27
N ASN A 431 2.02 10.35 -9.05
CA ASN A 431 1.66 9.67 -7.83
C ASN A 431 2.68 9.96 -6.71
N GLY A 432 2.23 9.84 -5.45
CA GLY A 432 3.01 10.15 -4.26
C GLY A 432 4.13 9.15 -3.96
N GLU A 433 4.10 7.98 -4.60
CA GLU A 433 5.21 7.02 -4.58
C GLU A 433 5.73 6.66 -5.98
N ALA A 434 5.76 5.37 -6.34
CA ALA A 434 6.17 4.88 -7.65
C ALA A 434 5.01 4.95 -8.65
N GLY A 435 5.32 4.98 -9.93
CA GLY A 435 4.29 4.80 -10.96
C GLY A 435 3.68 3.40 -10.86
N ILE A 436 4.53 2.38 -10.97
CA ILE A 436 4.16 0.98 -10.76
C ILE A 436 5.08 0.37 -9.70
N GLN A 437 4.50 -0.30 -8.70
CA GLN A 437 5.22 -1.02 -7.66
C GLN A 437 4.91 -2.52 -7.70
N VAL A 438 5.94 -3.34 -7.59
CA VAL A 438 5.86 -4.80 -7.51
C VAL A 438 6.63 -5.23 -6.27
N THR A 439 5.95 -5.80 -5.28
CA THR A 439 6.57 -6.05 -3.97
C THR A 439 6.13 -7.36 -3.30
N GLY A 440 7.08 -8.05 -2.68
CA GLY A 440 6.82 -9.25 -1.90
C GLY A 440 7.06 -10.54 -2.69
N GLU A 441 7.45 -11.59 -1.95
CA GLU A 441 7.78 -12.91 -2.48
C GLU A 441 6.64 -13.50 -3.32
N GLY A 442 6.99 -14.14 -4.42
CA GLY A 442 6.03 -14.74 -5.36
C GLY A 442 5.31 -13.73 -6.26
N THR A 443 5.47 -12.43 -6.03
CA THR A 443 4.86 -11.38 -6.87
C THR A 443 5.65 -11.23 -8.16
N ALA A 444 5.02 -11.53 -9.30
CA ALA A 444 5.70 -11.57 -10.60
C ALA A 444 4.76 -11.23 -11.77
N PRO A 445 4.33 -9.97 -11.93
CA PRO A 445 3.54 -9.53 -13.07
C PRO A 445 4.38 -9.34 -14.33
N THR A 446 3.70 -9.22 -15.47
CA THR A 446 4.29 -8.76 -16.74
C THR A 446 3.90 -7.31 -17.00
N LEU A 447 4.90 -6.41 -17.02
CA LEU A 447 4.72 -4.97 -17.24
C LEU A 447 5.22 -4.60 -18.64
N THR A 448 4.31 -4.29 -19.57
CA THR A 448 4.65 -4.01 -20.98
C THR A 448 4.16 -2.65 -21.43
N ARG A 449 5.03 -1.83 -22.05
CA ARG A 449 4.66 -0.54 -22.66
C ARG A 449 3.94 0.45 -21.74
N ASN A 450 4.09 0.33 -20.43
CA ASN A 450 3.51 1.30 -19.49
C ASN A 450 4.31 2.59 -19.48
N GLU A 451 3.65 3.69 -19.11
CA GLU A 451 4.25 5.00 -18.95
C GLU A 451 4.20 5.42 -17.49
N ALA A 452 5.36 5.57 -16.85
CA ALA A 452 5.49 6.04 -15.48
C ALA A 452 6.17 7.41 -15.46
N ARG A 453 5.39 8.47 -15.17
CA ARG A 453 5.81 9.87 -15.33
C ARG A 453 5.63 10.70 -14.07
N GLY A 454 6.63 11.51 -13.72
CA GLY A 454 6.47 12.54 -12.68
C GLY A 454 6.20 12.02 -11.27
N ASN A 455 6.42 10.73 -11.01
CA ASN A 455 6.14 10.13 -9.70
C ASN A 455 7.23 10.52 -8.69
N THR A 456 6.87 10.52 -7.40
CA THR A 456 7.76 11.02 -6.33
C THR A 456 8.88 10.04 -5.98
N LEU A 457 8.74 8.76 -6.30
CA LEU A 457 9.84 7.78 -6.24
C LEU A 457 10.34 7.46 -7.66
N SER A 458 10.63 6.20 -7.93
CA SER A 458 11.03 5.70 -9.24
C SER A 458 9.82 5.43 -10.13
N GLY A 459 10.01 5.37 -11.45
CA GLY A 459 8.91 5.06 -12.38
C GLY A 459 8.32 3.67 -12.13
N ILE A 460 9.18 2.65 -12.11
CA ILE A 460 8.82 1.27 -11.75
C ILE A 460 9.72 0.81 -10.61
N VAL A 461 9.15 0.20 -9.57
CA VAL A 461 9.89 -0.37 -8.43
C VAL A 461 9.58 -1.85 -8.30
N PHE A 462 10.62 -2.68 -8.24
CA PHE A 462 10.58 -4.06 -7.77
C PHE A 462 11.26 -4.13 -6.41
N ALA A 463 10.64 -4.78 -5.42
CA ALA A 463 11.14 -4.86 -4.04
C ALA A 463 10.73 -6.17 -3.33
N GLY A 464 11.33 -6.47 -2.18
CA GLY A 464 10.93 -7.58 -1.32
C GLY A 464 10.89 -8.96 -1.98
N SER A 465 11.94 -9.34 -2.71
CA SER A 465 12.04 -10.62 -3.44
C SER A 465 11.05 -10.76 -4.59
N ALA A 466 10.48 -9.66 -5.10
CA ALA A 466 9.63 -9.67 -6.27
C ALA A 466 10.40 -10.04 -7.55
N GLY A 467 9.70 -10.68 -8.47
CA GLY A 467 10.16 -10.99 -9.82
C GLY A 467 9.28 -10.34 -10.88
N GLY A 468 9.13 -11.02 -12.02
CA GLY A 468 8.34 -10.55 -13.16
C GLY A 468 9.17 -9.88 -14.24
N THR A 469 8.50 -9.23 -15.18
CA THR A 469 9.13 -8.60 -16.34
C THR A 469 8.73 -7.14 -16.47
N ALA A 470 9.67 -6.30 -16.89
CA ALA A 470 9.41 -4.95 -17.37
C ALA A 470 10.00 -4.81 -18.77
N GLU A 471 9.12 -4.70 -19.76
CA GLU A 471 9.44 -4.64 -21.17
C GLU A 471 8.88 -3.39 -21.84
N ALA A 472 9.71 -2.69 -22.61
CA ALA A 472 9.31 -1.57 -23.45
C ALA A 472 8.59 -0.41 -22.71
N ASN A 473 8.77 -0.30 -21.39
CA ASN A 473 8.14 0.75 -20.57
C ASN A 473 8.87 2.08 -20.73
N LEU A 474 8.14 3.17 -20.54
CA LEU A 474 8.63 4.53 -20.55
C LEU A 474 8.63 5.10 -19.11
N CYS A 475 9.81 5.39 -18.56
CA CYS A 475 9.94 5.97 -17.22
C CYS A 475 10.62 7.35 -17.30
N GLU A 476 9.86 8.42 -17.12
CA GLU A 476 10.37 9.79 -17.32
C GLU A 476 10.04 10.74 -16.17
N ASN A 477 10.95 11.68 -15.91
CA ASN A 477 10.73 12.77 -14.93
C ASN A 477 10.34 12.30 -13.52
N ASN A 478 10.61 11.04 -13.16
CA ASN A 478 10.40 10.55 -11.80
C ASN A 478 11.49 11.12 -10.88
N LYS A 479 11.17 11.42 -9.62
CA LYS A 479 12.14 12.11 -8.73
C LYS A 479 13.32 11.21 -8.33
N GLU A 480 13.19 9.89 -8.45
CA GLU A 480 14.28 8.94 -8.25
C GLU A 480 14.78 8.34 -9.58
N SER A 481 14.64 7.03 -9.79
CA SER A 481 15.18 6.33 -10.95
C SER A 481 14.09 6.02 -11.97
N GLY A 482 14.47 5.67 -13.19
CA GLY A 482 13.50 5.15 -14.16
C GLY A 482 12.90 3.83 -13.68
N ILE A 483 13.76 2.85 -13.41
CA ILE A 483 13.38 1.56 -12.81
C ILE A 483 14.30 1.29 -11.61
N ALA A 484 13.77 0.76 -10.51
CA ALA A 484 14.55 0.33 -9.36
C ALA A 484 14.25 -1.15 -9.02
N ALA A 485 15.31 -1.93 -8.79
CA ALA A 485 15.23 -3.25 -8.18
C ALA A 485 15.91 -3.17 -6.80
N LEU A 486 15.13 -3.35 -5.74
CA LEU A 486 15.53 -3.11 -4.35
C LEU A 486 15.47 -4.42 -3.55
N ASP A 487 16.18 -4.47 -2.43
CA ASP A 487 16.21 -5.60 -1.49
C ASP A 487 16.84 -6.89 -2.02
N LEU A 488 17.10 -7.80 -1.08
CA LEU A 488 17.71 -9.11 -1.35
C LEU A 488 16.81 -9.95 -2.26
N ASP A 489 17.42 -10.63 -3.23
CA ASP A 489 16.77 -11.62 -4.11
C ASP A 489 15.64 -11.09 -5.01
N THR A 490 15.40 -9.78 -5.02
CA THR A 490 14.56 -9.13 -6.05
C THR A 490 15.20 -9.29 -7.42
N ALA A 491 14.51 -9.99 -8.32
CA ALA A 491 15.08 -10.48 -9.56
C ALA A 491 14.15 -10.30 -10.77
N PRO A 492 13.75 -9.06 -11.12
CA PRO A 492 12.99 -8.81 -12.33
C PRO A 492 13.85 -8.97 -13.59
N THR A 493 13.20 -9.25 -14.72
CA THR A 493 13.82 -9.17 -16.05
C THR A 493 13.45 -7.85 -16.72
N LEU A 494 14.45 -7.07 -17.10
CA LEU A 494 14.31 -5.73 -17.66
C LEU A 494 14.83 -5.71 -19.11
N ARG A 495 13.99 -5.33 -20.07
CA ARG A 495 14.36 -5.20 -21.50
C ARG A 495 13.66 -4.04 -22.20
N ASP A 496 14.36 -3.43 -23.16
CA ASP A 496 13.79 -2.39 -24.05
C ASP A 496 13.13 -1.19 -23.34
N ASN A 497 13.40 -0.99 -22.04
CA ASN A 497 12.81 0.12 -21.31
C ASN A 497 13.53 1.42 -21.66
N ARG A 498 12.77 2.50 -21.79
CA ARG A 498 13.28 3.81 -22.19
C ARG A 498 12.88 4.88 -21.19
N GLY A 499 13.61 5.97 -21.16
CA GLY A 499 13.19 7.16 -20.45
C GLY A 499 14.33 8.02 -19.94
N GLU A 500 14.01 9.26 -19.63
CA GLU A 500 14.98 10.28 -19.33
C GLU A 500 14.53 11.18 -18.17
N LYS A 501 15.44 12.07 -17.75
CA LYS A 501 15.15 13.13 -16.77
C LYS A 501 14.69 12.62 -15.38
N ASN A 502 14.87 11.33 -15.09
CA ASN A 502 14.69 10.78 -13.76
C ASN A 502 15.73 11.40 -12.79
N GLY A 503 15.42 11.62 -11.53
CA GLY A 503 16.29 12.38 -10.62
C GLY A 503 17.65 11.73 -10.28
N VAL A 504 17.73 10.40 -10.23
CA VAL A 504 18.94 9.66 -9.82
C VAL A 504 19.59 8.97 -11.02
N CYS A 505 19.11 7.81 -11.43
CA CYS A 505 19.68 7.04 -12.53
C CYS A 505 18.61 6.47 -13.47
N GLY A 506 19.04 5.78 -14.53
CA GLY A 506 18.12 5.06 -15.41
C GLY A 506 17.56 3.81 -14.72
N ILE A 507 18.46 2.90 -14.35
CA ILE A 507 18.14 1.68 -13.60
C ILE A 507 18.95 1.69 -12.29
N PHE A 508 18.28 1.55 -11.15
CA PHE A 508 18.91 1.37 -9.85
C PHE A 508 18.85 -0.10 -9.44
N VAL A 509 19.97 -0.65 -9.00
CA VAL A 509 20.05 -2.00 -8.43
C VAL A 509 20.58 -1.87 -7.01
N GLY A 510 19.70 -2.08 -6.04
CA GLY A 510 20.01 -2.09 -4.62
C GLY A 510 20.87 -3.29 -4.22
N LYS A 511 21.50 -3.20 -3.06
CA LYS A 511 22.39 -4.25 -2.58
C LYS A 511 21.65 -5.58 -2.39
N GLY A 512 22.16 -6.64 -3.02
CA GLY A 512 21.56 -7.98 -2.96
C GLY A 512 20.46 -8.25 -4.00
N ALA A 513 19.99 -7.23 -4.73
CA ALA A 513 19.07 -7.42 -5.85
C ALA A 513 19.81 -8.04 -7.04
N LYS A 514 19.12 -8.91 -7.78
CA LYS A 514 19.66 -9.74 -8.87
C LYS A 514 18.84 -9.60 -10.16
N PRO A 515 18.57 -8.38 -10.67
CA PRO A 515 17.81 -8.22 -11.90
C PRO A 515 18.59 -8.74 -13.11
N ILE A 516 17.88 -9.37 -14.04
CA ILE A 516 18.38 -9.69 -15.38
C ILE A 516 18.15 -8.44 -16.23
N ILE A 517 19.23 -7.77 -16.64
CA ILE A 517 19.15 -6.56 -17.47
C ILE A 517 19.60 -6.96 -18.87
N GLU A 518 18.63 -7.11 -19.78
CA GLU A 518 18.88 -7.45 -21.18
C GLU A 518 19.28 -6.19 -21.98
N PRO A 519 19.78 -6.33 -23.22
CA PRO A 519 20.02 -5.21 -24.13
C PRO A 519 18.74 -4.38 -24.40
N GLY A 520 18.92 -3.19 -25.00
CA GLY A 520 17.80 -2.32 -25.42
C GLY A 520 17.28 -1.36 -24.35
N ASN A 521 17.67 -1.52 -23.09
CA ASN A 521 17.35 -0.56 -22.04
C ASN A 521 18.08 0.79 -22.25
N ASN A 522 17.34 1.85 -22.59
CA ASN A 522 17.81 3.22 -22.76
C ASN A 522 17.17 4.15 -21.72
N LEU A 523 17.55 3.95 -20.46
CA LEU A 523 17.10 4.75 -19.32
C LEU A 523 18.22 5.67 -18.82
N ALA A 524 17.90 6.92 -18.53
CA ALA A 524 18.83 7.91 -18.00
C ALA A 524 18.24 8.70 -16.83
N GLY A 525 19.07 8.95 -15.83
CA GLY A 525 18.80 9.91 -14.77
C GLY A 525 19.66 11.17 -14.91
N ARG A 526 19.34 12.18 -14.10
CA ARG A 526 20.03 13.47 -14.03
C ARG A 526 21.38 13.37 -13.35
N LYS A 527 21.56 12.44 -12.40
CA LYS A 527 22.84 12.21 -11.71
C LYS A 527 23.69 11.16 -12.43
N PHE A 528 23.08 10.05 -12.84
CA PHE A 528 23.77 8.94 -13.51
C PHE A 528 23.00 8.48 -14.74
N ARG A 529 23.72 8.11 -15.80
CA ARG A 529 23.14 7.52 -17.01
C ARG A 529 23.18 5.99 -16.90
N GLY A 530 22.16 5.31 -17.40
CA GLY A 530 22.11 3.85 -17.41
C GLY A 530 21.96 3.23 -16.02
N VAL A 531 22.71 2.16 -15.78
CA VAL A 531 22.58 1.29 -14.58
C VAL A 531 23.52 1.74 -13.46
N TYR A 532 22.99 1.94 -12.26
CA TYR A 532 23.74 2.10 -11.02
C TYR A 532 23.56 0.84 -10.16
N ARG A 533 24.67 0.23 -9.73
CA ARG A 533 24.65 -0.93 -8.82
C ARG A 533 25.25 -0.54 -7.48
N GLU A 534 24.45 -0.72 -6.44
CA GLU A 534 24.80 -0.53 -5.05
C GLU A 534 25.68 -1.71 -4.57
N ARG A 535 26.88 -1.42 -4.04
CA ARG A 535 27.93 -2.43 -3.75
C ARG A 535 27.78 -3.14 -2.40
#